data_AF-A0A822C5T0-F1
#
_entry.id   AF-A0A822C5T0-F1
#
_cell.length_a   1.000
_cell.length_b   1.000
_cell.length_c   1.000
_cell.angle_alpha   90.00
_cell.angle_beta   90.00
_cell.angle_gamma   90.00
#
_symmetry.space_group_name_H-M   'P 1'
#
loop_
_entity.id
_entity.type
_entity.pdbx_description
1 polymer ?
#
loop_
_entity_poly.entity_id
_entity_poly.type
_entity_poly.pdbx_seq_one_letter_code
_entity_poly.pdbx_strand_id
1 'polypeptide(L)' 'MPALTVQTNVADNEITNDFLKQLSAKVAQVLGKPEGYVIVHVSGGQKLLFAGTNDPAALMELTSIGLPT' A
#
# COMPACT_ATOMS: atom_id res chain seq x y z
N MET A 1 -10.93 10.92 -1.58
CA MET A 1 -10.28 10.33 -0.40
C MET A 1 -9.80 8.93 -0.73
N PRO A 2 -8.60 8.76 -1.33
CA PRO A 2 -7.98 7.46 -1.50
C PRO A 2 -7.38 6.89 -0.21
N ALA A 3 -7.48 5.59 0.00
CA ALA A 3 -6.74 4.86 1.02
C ALA A 3 -6.12 3.60 0.41
N LEU A 4 -4.79 3.48 0.54
CA LEU A 4 -4.02 2.29 0.17
C LEU A 4 -3.57 1.58 1.44
N THR A 5 -4.02 0.34 1.61
CA THR A 5 -3.56 -0.56 2.68
C THR A 5 -2.67 -1.64 2.07
N VAL A 6 -1.49 -1.85 2.65
CA VAL A 6 -0.51 -2.85 2.21
C VAL A 6 -0.15 -3.75 3.39
N GLN A 7 -0.30 -5.06 3.23
CA GLN A 7 0.06 -6.07 4.21
C GLN A 7 1.13 -6.97 3.59
N THR A 8 2.30 -7.11 4.21
CA THR A 8 3.42 -7.87 3.63
C THR A 8 4.14 -8.72 4.68
N ASN A 9 4.73 -9.84 4.25
CA ASN A 9 5.61 -10.67 5.06
C ASN A 9 7.06 -10.12 5.16
N VAL A 10 7.40 -9.07 4.41
CA VAL A 10 8.65 -8.32 4.58
C VAL A 10 8.70 -7.70 5.98
N ALA A 11 9.88 -7.66 6.59
CA ALA A 11 10.02 -7.21 7.98
C ALA A 11 9.71 -5.71 8.13
N ASP A 12 9.10 -5.33 9.24
CA ASP A 12 8.62 -3.95 9.44
C ASP A 12 9.76 -2.91 9.44
N ASN A 13 10.94 -3.31 9.91
CA ASN A 13 12.14 -2.47 9.90
C ASN A 13 12.72 -2.22 8.49
N GLU A 14 12.30 -2.99 7.48
CA GLU A 14 12.68 -2.77 6.08
C GLU A 14 11.73 -1.78 5.38
N ILE A 15 10.60 -1.45 6.01
CA ILE A 15 9.59 -0.52 5.49
C ILE A 15 9.96 0.90 5.92
N THR A 16 10.42 1.71 4.96
CA THR A 16 10.91 3.06 5.23
C THR A 16 9.80 4.10 5.10
N ASN A 17 9.94 5.21 5.85
CA ASN A 17 9.06 6.38 5.67
C ASN A 17 9.15 6.98 4.25
N ASP A 18 10.28 6.80 3.56
CA ASP A 18 10.42 7.25 2.17
C ASP A 18 9.53 6.44 1.23
N PHE A 19 9.45 5.11 1.43
CA PHE A 19 8.52 4.25 0.70
C PHE A 19 7.06 4.68 0.91
N LEU A 20 6.66 5.03 2.14
CA LEU A 20 5.30 5.55 2.41
C LEU A 20 5.02 6.84 1.63
N LYS A 21 5.97 7.78 1.58
CA LYS A 21 5.83 9.03 0.82
C LYS A 21 5.75 8.77 -0.68
N GLN A 22 6.57 7.87 -1.21
CA GLN A 22 6.52 7.47 -2.62
C GLN A 22 5.15 6.86 -2.98
N LEU A 23 4.61 5.97 -2.13
CA LEU A 23 3.27 5.41 -2.33
C LEU A 23 2.19 6.49 -2.30
N SER A 24 2.25 7.44 -1.37
CA SER A 24 1.30 8.54 -1.25
C SER A 24 1.24 9.37 -2.54
N ALA A 25 2.40 9.86 -3.00
CA ALA A 25 2.52 10.61 -4.24
C ALA A 25 2.08 9.78 -5.45
N LYS A 26 2.39 8.48 -5.47
CA LYS A 26 2.03 7.59 -6.59
C LYS A 26 0.53 7.37 -6.67
N VAL A 27 -0.15 7.13 -5.55
CA VAL A 27 -1.61 6.97 -5.48
C VAL A 27 -2.31 8.25 -5.92
N ALA A 28 -1.83 9.41 -5.46
CA ALA A 28 -2.32 10.72 -5.89
C ALA A 28 -2.22 10.89 -7.40
N GLN A 29 -1.05 10.58 -7.97
CA GLN A 29 -0.78 10.64 -9.40
C GLN A 29 -1.70 9.71 -10.21
N VAL A 30 -1.79 8.44 -9.83
CA VAL A 30 -2.54 7.41 -10.57
C VAL A 30 -4.05 7.71 -10.55
N LEU A 31 -4.57 8.17 -9.41
CA LEU A 31 -5.99 8.46 -9.26
C LEU A 31 -6.38 9.88 -9.68
N GLY A 32 -5.41 10.74 -10.03
CA GLY A 32 -5.65 12.15 -10.36
C GLY A 32 -6.29 12.93 -9.21
N LYS A 33 -6.01 12.56 -7.96
CA LYS A 33 -6.59 13.18 -6.76
C LYS A 33 -5.50 13.91 -5.96
N PRO A 34 -5.80 15.03 -5.30
CA PRO A 34 -4.83 15.73 -4.47
C PRO A 34 -4.22 14.80 -3.41
N GLU A 35 -2.90 14.85 -3.26
CA GLU A 35 -2.16 14.00 -2.31
C GLU A 35 -2.60 14.23 -0.86
N GLY A 36 -3.04 15.44 -0.51
CA GLY A 36 -3.56 15.74 0.82
C GLY A 36 -4.81 14.95 1.23
N TYR A 37 -5.43 14.18 0.32
CA TYR A 37 -6.53 13.26 0.62
C TYR A 37 -6.13 11.78 0.64
N VAL A 38 -4.85 11.47 0.40
CA VAL A 38 -4.34 10.10 0.31
C VAL A 38 -3.93 9.60 1.69
N ILE A 39 -4.40 8.41 2.01
CA ILE A 39 -3.97 7.66 3.19
C ILE A 39 -3.15 6.47 2.70
N VAL A 40 -1.98 6.26 3.27
CA VAL A 40 -1.16 5.06 3.06
C VAL A 40 -0.94 4.39 4.40
N HIS A 41 -1.25 3.11 4.48
CA HIS A 41 -1.00 2.26 5.64
C HIS A 41 -0.26 1.00 5.18
N VAL A 42 0.91 0.75 5.76
CA VAL A 42 1.72 -0.43 5.45
C VAL A 42 1.98 -1.18 6.75
N SER A 43 1.73 -2.48 6.77
CA SER A 43 2.02 -3.37 7.90
C SER A 43 2.98 -4.48 7.45
N GLY A 44 4.19 -4.49 8.02
CA GLY A 44 5.18 -5.54 7.80
C GLY A 44 5.02 -6.74 8.74
N GLY A 45 5.86 -7.76 8.55
CA GLY A 45 5.96 -8.94 9.40
C GLY A 45 4.70 -9.80 9.43
N GLN A 46 3.83 -9.69 8.43
CA GLN A 46 2.56 -10.41 8.38
C GLN A 46 2.77 -11.90 8.07
N LYS A 47 1.91 -12.75 8.62
CA LYS A 47 1.82 -14.16 8.20
C LYS A 47 1.10 -14.22 6.86
N LEU A 48 1.88 -14.30 5.78
CA LEU A 48 1.36 -14.28 4.41
C LEU A 48 2.03 -15.39 3.59
N LEU A 49 1.20 -16.16 2.88
CA LEU A 49 1.63 -17.06 1.82
C LEU A 49 1.02 -16.59 0.50
N PHE A 50 1.79 -16.66 -0.57
CA PHE A 50 1.30 -16.42 -1.93
C PHE A 50 1.67 -17.62 -2.79
N ALA A 51 0.72 -18.16 -3.54
CA ALA A 51 0.91 -19.36 -4.35
C ALA A 51 1.52 -20.57 -3.60
N GLY A 52 1.28 -20.67 -2.28
CA GLY A 52 1.80 -21.74 -1.43
C GLY A 52 3.23 -21.55 -0.92
N THR A 53 3.90 -20.44 -1.23
CA THR A 53 5.25 -20.13 -0.74
C THR A 53 5.24 -18.96 0.24
N ASN A 54 6.29 -18.86 1.07
CA ASN A 54 6.54 -17.76 1.99
C ASN A 54 7.55 -16.74 1.44
N ASP A 55 7.74 -16.72 0.12
CA ASP A 55 8.57 -15.70 -0.53
C ASP A 55 7.99 -14.29 -0.29
N PRO A 56 8.81 -13.23 -0.38
CA PRO A 56 8.35 -11.86 -0.19
C PRO A 56 7.14 -11.53 -1.08
N ALA A 57 6.02 -11.16 -0.45
CA ALA A 57 4.76 -10.87 -1.11
C ALA A 57 3.94 -9.85 -0.30
N ALA A 58 2.96 -9.24 -0.97
CA ALA A 58 2.06 -8.27 -0.36
C ALA A 58 0.62 -8.45 -0.83
N LEU A 59 -0.32 -8.27 0.09
CA LEU A 59 -1.74 -8.09 -0.19
C LEU A 59 -2.05 -6.60 -0.10
N MET A 60 -2.72 -6.06 -1.11
CA MET A 60 -2.99 -4.63 -1.20
C MET A 60 -4.47 -4.37 -1.47
N GLU A 61 -5.01 -3.37 -0.78
CA GLU A 61 -6.37 -2.86 -1.00
C GLU A 61 -6.30 -1.36 -1.28
N LEU A 62 -6.83 -0.95 -2.43
CA LEU A 62 -6.96 0.45 -2.80
C LEU A 62 -8.43 0.82 -2.83
N THR A 63 -8.85 1.71 -1.94
CA THR A 63 -10.21 2.21 -1.88
C THR A 63 -10.23 3.70 -2.19
N SER A 64 -11.24 4.15 -2.93
CA SER A 64 -11.47 5.57 -3.14
C SER A 64 -12.91 5.84 -3.54
N ILE A 65 -13.47 6.94 -3.07
CA ILE A 65 -14.78 7.42 -3.54
C ILE A 65 -14.67 7.76 -5.02
N GLY A 66 -15.50 7.12 -5.87
CA GLY A 66 -15.50 7.31 -7.32
C GLY A 66 -14.31 6.67 -8.03
N LEU A 67 -13.97 5.42 -7.70
CA LEU A 67 -13.08 4.62 -8.54
C LEU A 67 -13.83 4.24 -9.84
N PRO A 68 -13.20 4.38 -11.01
CA PRO A 68 -13.76 3.84 -12.23
C PRO A 68 -13.83 2.30 -12.13
N THR A 69 -15.02 1.75 -12.35
CA THR A 69 -15.26 0.31 -12.52
C THR A 69 -14.91 -0.16 -13.92
#